data_AF-A0A8X6G660-F1
#
_entry.id   AF-A0A8X6G660-F1
#
_cell.length_a   1.000
_cell.length_b   1.000
_cell.length_c   1.000
_cell.angle_alpha   90.00
_cell.angle_beta   90.00
_cell.angle_gamma   90.00
#
_symmetry.space_group_name_H-M   'P 1'
#
loop_
_entity.id
_entity.type
_entity.pdbx_description
1 polymer ?
#
loop_
_entity_poly.entity_id
_entity_poly.type
_entity_poly.pdbx_seq_one_letter_code
_entity_poly.pdbx_strand_id
1 'polypeptide(L)'
;MLLRLNKYNIQLEYVPGKSLVISDALSIPQSTTDKFEVLGQEATVRINLLTQASPTKWEEIAKMTTDDPEMQDVLFHINNGWSEKRKTKIAAQPYWYCKEELYSTKEKTICRGQRLVVPVKYRK
;
A
#
# COMPACT_ATOMS: atom_id res chain seq x y z
N MET A 1 -3.78 -13.89 -16.78
CA MET A 1 -2.87 -14.60 -15.85
C MET A 1 -1.96 -15.59 -16.59
N LEU A 2 -2.47 -16.36 -17.55
CA LEU A 2 -1.71 -17.31 -18.39
C LEU A 2 -0.38 -16.76 -18.97
N LEU A 3 -0.38 -15.55 -19.53
CA LEU A 3 0.83 -14.95 -20.12
C LEU A 3 1.96 -14.68 -19.11
N ARG A 4 1.64 -14.53 -17.81
CA ARG A 4 2.67 -14.32 -16.76
C ARG A 4 3.31 -15.63 -16.31
N LEU A 5 2.55 -16.73 -16.34
CA LEU A 5 2.99 -18.06 -15.92
C LEU A 5 3.87 -18.75 -16.99
N ASN A 6 3.71 -18.39 -18.26
CA ASN A 6 4.51 -18.92 -19.38
C ASN A 6 6.03 -18.63 -19.28
N LYS A 7 6.46 -17.77 -18.34
CA LYS A 7 7.87 -17.51 -18.07
C LYS A 7 8.52 -18.57 -17.18
N TYR A 8 7.73 -19.45 -16.58
CA TYR A 8 8.17 -20.43 -15.61
C TYR A 8 7.81 -21.83 -16.09
N ASN A 9 8.72 -22.79 -15.86
CA ASN A 9 8.39 -24.20 -15.99
C ASN A 9 7.76 -24.66 -14.67
N ILE A 10 6.43 -24.69 -14.61
CA ILE A 10 5.67 -24.91 -13.37
C ILE A 10 5.28 -26.39 -13.27
N GLN A 11 5.58 -27.00 -12.12
CA GLN A 11 5.02 -28.30 -11.73
C GLN A 11 3.95 -28.06 -10.66
N LEU A 12 2.74 -28.54 -10.91
CA LEU A 12 1.61 -28.39 -9.99
C LEU A 12 1.55 -29.63 -9.09
N GLU A 13 1.74 -29.43 -7.79
CA GLU A 13 1.64 -30.49 -6.78
C GLU A 13 0.61 -30.11 -5.71
N TYR A 14 -0.19 -31.07 -5.27
CA TYR A 14 -1.13 -30.87 -4.17
C TYR A 14 -0.40 -30.99 -2.83
N VAL A 15 -0.52 -29.96 -2.00
CA VAL A 15 0.04 -29.95 -0.64
C VAL A 15 -1.12 -29.95 0.36
N PRO A 16 -1.21 -30.94 1.27
CA PRO A 16 -2.27 -30.96 2.27
C PRO A 16 -2.09 -29.82 3.29
N GLY A 17 -3.21 -29.33 3.84
CA GLY A 17 -3.22 -28.18 4.76
C GLY A 17 -2.28 -28.32 5.97
N LYS A 18 -2.07 -29.54 6.47
CA LYS A 18 -1.17 -29.80 7.60
C LYS A 18 0.30 -29.43 7.32
N SER A 19 0.73 -29.43 6.06
CA SER A 19 2.07 -29.01 5.64
C SER A 19 2.13 -27.58 5.10
N LEU A 20 0.99 -26.89 4.98
CA LEU A 20 0.90 -25.51 4.48
C LEU A 20 1.13 -24.45 5.56
N VAL A 21 1.58 -24.83 6.76
CA VAL A 21 1.71 -23.95 7.94
C VAL A 21 2.45 -22.64 7.64
N ILE A 22 3.56 -22.69 6.90
CA ILE A 22 4.36 -21.50 6.56
C ILE A 22 3.59 -20.58 5.61
N SER A 23 2.98 -21.16 4.57
CA SER A 23 2.25 -20.38 3.57
C SER A 23 1.00 -19.76 4.17
N ASP A 24 0.27 -20.54 4.98
CA ASP A 24 -0.91 -20.08 5.70
C ASP A 24 -0.53 -18.92 6.64
N ALA A 25 0.50 -19.09 7.48
CA ALA A 25 0.95 -18.05 8.40
C ALA A 25 1.35 -16.74 7.69
N LEU A 26 2.02 -16.81 6.54
CA LEU A 26 2.44 -15.64 5.76
C LEU A 26 1.30 -15.03 4.93
N SER A 27 0.28 -15.81 4.60
CA SER A 27 -0.91 -15.34 3.87
C SER A 27 -1.89 -14.57 4.76
N ILE A 28 -1.74 -14.68 6.08
CA ILE A 28 -2.56 -13.94 7.03
C ILE A 28 -2.32 -12.43 6.81
N PRO A 29 -3.36 -11.65 6.48
CA PRO A 29 -3.24 -10.21 6.38
C PRO A 29 -2.84 -9.65 7.75
N GLN A 30 -1.83 -8.78 7.79
CA GLN A 30 -1.50 -8.07 9.01
C GLN A 30 -2.71 -7.24 9.45
N SER A 31 -3.41 -7.69 10.49
CA SER A 31 -4.49 -6.93 11.11
C SER A 31 -3.91 -5.61 11.60
N THR A 32 -4.41 -4.50 11.09
CA THR A 32 -4.02 -3.13 11.50
C THR A 32 -4.46 -2.79 12.93
N THR A 33 -5.06 -3.72 13.67
CA THR A 33 -5.80 -3.42 14.90
C THR A 33 -5.16 -3.95 16.17
N ASP A 34 -4.18 -4.85 16.10
CA ASP A 34 -3.55 -5.33 17.33
C ASP A 34 -2.32 -4.49 17.69
N LYS A 35 -2.55 -3.59 18.65
CA LYS A 35 -1.51 -3.13 19.55
C LYS A 35 -0.91 -4.36 20.21
N PHE A 36 0.13 -4.92 19.60
CA PHE A 36 1.06 -5.76 20.35
C PHE A 36 1.69 -4.86 21.41
N GLU A 37 1.20 -4.98 22.65
CA GLU A 37 1.98 -4.63 23.84
C GLU A 37 3.21 -5.52 23.83
N VAL A 38 4.26 -5.06 23.14
CA VAL A 38 5.57 -5.65 23.22
C VAL A 38 6.14 -5.25 24.56
N LEU A 39 5.90 -6.11 25.56
CA LEU A 39 6.83 -6.29 26.67
C LEU A 39 8.19 -6.62 26.07
N GLY A 40 9.20 -5.82 26.41
CA GLY A 40 10.57 -6.14 26.10
C GLY A 40 11.12 -5.32 24.93
N GLN A 41 12.19 -4.63 25.26
CA GLN A 41 12.99 -3.74 24.46
C GLN A 41 13.79 -4.50 23.39
N GLU A 42 13.10 -5.25 22.55
CA GLU A 42 13.64 -5.74 21.29
C GLU A 42 12.97 -4.90 20.22
N ALA A 43 13.81 -4.29 19.38
CA ALA A 43 13.38 -3.45 18.29
C ALA A 43 12.14 -4.07 17.66
N THR A 44 11.01 -3.38 17.78
CA THR A 44 9.91 -3.57 16.86
C THR A 44 10.51 -3.22 15.50
N VAL A 45 11.14 -4.22 14.88
CA VAL A 45 11.11 -4.40 13.45
C VAL A 45 9.64 -4.63 13.19
N ARG A 46 8.87 -3.53 13.29
CA ARG A 46 7.81 -3.27 12.36
C ARG A 46 8.50 -3.60 11.06
N ILE A 47 8.13 -4.74 10.50
CA ILE A 47 8.19 -4.96 9.08
C ILE A 47 7.22 -3.91 8.54
N ASN A 48 7.62 -2.65 8.66
CA ASN A 48 7.16 -1.56 7.86
C ASN A 48 7.69 -2.00 6.50
N LEU A 49 6.91 -2.85 5.87
CA LEU A 49 6.79 -3.05 4.44
C LEU A 49 6.30 -1.75 3.77
N LEU A 50 6.45 -0.61 4.46
CA LEU A 50 6.37 0.74 3.94
C LEU A 50 7.68 0.95 3.18
N THR A 51 7.53 1.53 2.00
CA THR A 51 8.62 1.99 1.14
C THR A 51 9.91 2.34 1.90
N GLN A 52 11.00 1.65 1.59
CA GLN A 52 12.33 2.03 2.05
C GLN A 52 12.70 3.38 1.42
N ALA A 53 12.36 4.47 2.08
CA ALA A 53 12.80 5.82 1.76
C ALA A 53 13.47 6.43 2.99
N SER A 54 14.48 7.28 2.76
CA SER A 54 15.13 8.01 3.84
C SER A 54 14.11 8.93 4.53
N PRO A 55 14.24 9.20 5.85
CA PRO A 55 13.32 10.08 6.56
C PRO A 55 13.19 11.45 5.88
N THR A 56 14.28 11.97 5.31
CA THR A 56 14.29 13.20 4.51
C THR A 56 13.36 13.14 3.29
N LYS A 57 13.36 12.01 2.56
CA LYS A 57 12.49 11.83 1.39
C LYS A 57 11.02 11.68 1.77
N TRP A 58 10.74 11.09 2.94
CA TRP A 58 9.38 11.03 3.47
C TRP A 58 8.82 12.43 3.74
N GLU A 59 9.59 13.29 4.40
CA GLU A 59 9.20 14.67 4.65
C GLU A 59 9.04 15.50 3.36
N GLU A 60 9.95 15.33 2.41
CA GLU A 60 9.84 15.97 1.09
C GLU A 60 8.53 15.58 0.42
N ILE A 61 8.21 14.29 0.39
CA ILE A 61 7.01 13.82 -0.31
C ILE A 61 5.74 14.18 0.47
N ALA A 62 5.79 14.23 1.80
CA ALA A 62 4.70 14.78 2.60
C ALA A 62 4.39 16.23 2.22
N LYS A 63 5.41 17.09 2.07
CA LYS A 63 5.25 18.48 1.61
C LYS A 63 4.70 18.54 0.18
N MET A 64 5.23 17.73 -0.73
CA MET A 64 4.74 17.66 -2.11
C MET A 64 3.27 17.21 -2.17
N THR A 65 2.87 16.31 -1.28
CA THR A 65 1.49 15.80 -1.20
C THR A 65 0.55 16.87 -0.65
N THR A 66 1.00 17.73 0.26
CA THR A 66 0.20 18.87 0.75
C THR A 66 0.07 19.97 -0.30
N ASP A 67 1.09 20.19 -1.12
CA ASP A 67 1.10 21.24 -2.13
C ASP A 67 0.30 20.86 -3.40
N ASP A 68 0.05 19.57 -3.63
CA ASP A 68 -0.68 19.09 -4.80
C ASP A 68 -2.19 18.92 -4.52
N PRO A 69 -3.07 19.75 -5.11
CA PRO A 69 -4.51 19.64 -4.89
C PRO A 69 -5.08 18.30 -5.34
N GLU A 70 -4.47 17.64 -6.34
CA GLU A 70 -4.92 16.32 -6.79
C GLU A 70 -4.72 15.25 -5.71
N MET A 71 -3.59 15.31 -5.00
CA MET A 71 -3.29 14.36 -3.93
C MET A 71 -4.18 14.58 -2.71
N GLN A 72 -4.50 15.84 -2.39
CA GLN A 72 -5.46 16.14 -1.32
C GLN A 72 -6.85 15.56 -1.61
N ASP A 73 -7.30 15.64 -2.87
CA ASP A 73 -8.56 15.02 -3.28
C ASP A 73 -8.53 13.49 -3.16
N VAL A 74 -7.40 12.86 -3.51
CA VAL A 74 -7.20 11.42 -3.31
C VAL A 74 -7.23 11.05 -1.83
N LEU A 75 -6.56 11.83 -0.96
CA LEU A 75 -6.61 11.64 0.50
C LEU A 75 -8.03 11.74 1.06
N PHE A 76 -8.81 12.70 0.57
CA PHE A 76 -10.22 12.84 0.94
C PHE A 76 -11.01 11.59 0.57
N HIS A 77 -10.82 11.04 -0.63
CA HIS A 77 -11.49 9.82 -1.08
C HIS A 77 -11.01 8.55 -0.35
N ILE A 78 -9.75 8.49 0.08
CA ILE A 78 -9.25 7.39 0.91
C ILE A 78 -9.95 7.39 2.28
N ASN A 79 -10.13 8.56 2.89
CA ASN A 79 -10.72 8.67 4.23
C ASN A 79 -12.26 8.56 4.22
N ASN A 80 -12.93 9.17 3.22
CA ASN A 80 -14.41 9.23 3.16
C ASN A 80 -15.02 8.18 2.24
N GLY A 81 -14.18 7.41 1.54
CA GLY A 81 -14.61 6.43 0.56
C GLY A 81 -14.65 6.97 -0.87
N TRP A 82 -14.53 6.01 -1.77
CA TRP A 82 -14.44 6.22 -3.21
C TRP A 82 -15.83 6.06 -3.85
N SER A 83 -16.40 7.14 -4.41
CA SER A 83 -17.68 7.13 -5.16
C SER A 83 -17.47 6.76 -6.64
N GLU A 84 -18.43 6.13 -7.32
CA GLU A 84 -18.33 5.71 -8.74
C GLU A 84 -17.46 6.60 -9.64
N LYS A 85 -16.65 5.98 -10.51
CA LYS A 85 -15.65 6.64 -11.38
C LYS A 85 -16.14 7.92 -12.08
N ARG A 86 -17.41 7.98 -12.49
CA ARG A 86 -18.01 9.15 -13.17
C ARG A 86 -18.29 10.33 -12.24
N LYS A 87 -18.46 10.08 -10.94
CA LYS A 87 -18.71 11.08 -9.89
C LYS A 87 -17.42 11.49 -9.17
N THR A 88 -16.33 10.74 -9.34
CA THR A 88 -15.00 11.12 -8.83
C THR A 88 -14.46 12.33 -9.59
N LYS A 89 -13.84 13.27 -8.87
CA LYS A 89 -13.15 14.43 -9.46
C LYS A 89 -12.13 13.98 -10.51
N ILE A 90 -12.00 14.73 -11.59
CA ILE A 90 -11.12 14.42 -12.73
C ILE A 90 -9.67 14.15 -12.27
N ALA A 91 -9.18 14.92 -11.30
CA ALA A 91 -7.87 14.76 -10.69
C ALA A 91 -7.64 13.39 -9.99
N ALA A 92 -8.68 12.83 -9.36
CA ALA A 92 -8.59 11.56 -8.63
C ALA A 92 -9.04 10.34 -9.47
N GLN A 93 -9.64 10.55 -10.66
CA GLN A 93 -10.03 9.47 -11.57
C GLN A 93 -8.87 8.54 -11.99
N PRO A 94 -7.63 9.04 -12.23
CA PRO A 94 -6.49 8.17 -12.52
C PRO A 94 -6.18 7.21 -11.38
N TYR A 95 -6.56 7.49 -10.15
CA TYR A 95 -6.30 6.66 -8.97
C TYR A 95 -7.43 5.67 -8.67
N TRP A 96 -8.58 5.82 -9.34
CA TRP A 96 -9.75 4.97 -9.16
C TRP A 96 -9.46 3.48 -9.39
N TYR A 97 -8.61 3.15 -10.38
CA TYR A 97 -8.32 1.75 -10.72
C TYR A 97 -7.55 1.01 -9.62
N CYS A 98 -6.81 1.73 -8.78
CA CYS A 98 -6.03 1.16 -7.68
C CYS A 98 -6.57 1.56 -6.31
N LYS A 99 -7.83 2.02 -6.22
CA LYS A 99 -8.45 2.50 -4.98
C LYS A 99 -8.33 1.54 -3.79
N GLU A 100 -8.37 0.23 -4.04
CA GLU A 100 -8.29 -0.82 -3.01
C GLU A 100 -6.86 -1.03 -2.49
N GLU A 101 -5.86 -0.67 -3.29
CA GLU A 101 -4.45 -0.75 -2.91
C GLU A 101 -3.95 0.53 -2.25
N LEU A 102 -4.74 1.61 -2.28
CA LEU A 102 -4.36 2.93 -1.78
C LEU A 102 -4.71 3.08 -0.30
N TYR A 103 -3.74 3.51 0.49
CA TYR A 103 -3.95 3.87 1.89
C TYR A 103 -3.13 5.11 2.26
N SER A 104 -3.63 5.85 3.24
CA SER A 104 -2.95 7.01 3.84
C SER A 104 -2.10 6.57 5.02
N THR A 105 -0.88 7.08 5.11
CA THR A 105 -0.04 6.95 6.31
C THR A 105 -0.34 8.10 7.28
N LYS A 106 0.13 8.00 8.53
CA LYS A 106 -0.04 9.02 9.58
C LYS A 106 0.45 10.42 9.17
N GLU A 107 1.40 10.50 8.25
CA GLU A 107 2.04 11.74 7.79
C GLU A 107 1.37 12.33 6.53
N LYS A 108 0.10 11.97 6.25
CA LYS A 108 -0.65 12.40 5.05
C LYS A 108 0.03 12.01 3.73
N THR A 109 0.93 11.04 3.75
CA THR A 109 1.52 10.45 2.53
C THR A 109 0.64 9.32 2.02
N ILE A 110 0.56 9.20 0.69
CA ILE A 110 -0.26 8.19 0.02
C ILE A 110 0.64 7.03 -0.42
N CYS A 111 0.24 5.82 -0.07
CA CYS A 111 0.92 4.58 -0.45
C CYS A 111 -0.02 3.72 -1.30
N ARG A 112 0.54 3.03 -2.28
CA ARG A 112 -0.09 1.99 -3.09
C ARG A 112 0.59 0.67 -2.81
N GLY A 113 -0.01 -0.18 -1.98
CA GLY A 113 0.65 -1.37 -1.45
C GLY A 113 1.98 -0.98 -0.76
N GLN A 114 3.10 -1.51 -1.22
CA GLN A 114 4.44 -1.19 -0.66
C GLN A 114 5.14 -0.01 -1.35
N ARG A 115 4.45 0.73 -2.24
CA ARG A 115 5.04 1.82 -3.03
C ARG A 115 4.49 3.16 -2.59
N LEU A 116 5.35 4.15 -2.48
CA LEU A 116 4.96 5.52 -2.21
C LEU A 116 4.46 6.16 -3.49
N VAL A 117 3.33 6.86 -3.42
CA VAL A 117 2.79 7.59 -4.56
C VAL A 117 3.48 8.94 -4.66
N VAL A 118 4.22 9.14 -5.74
CA VAL A 118 4.83 10.45 -6.04
C VAL A 118 3.83 11.32 -6.81
N PRO A 119 3.59 12.58 -6.39
CA PRO A 119 2.68 13.49 -7.09
C PRO A 119 3.14 13.77 -8.51
N VAL A 120 2.20 14.04 -9.43
CA VAL A 120 2.49 14.10 -10.88
C VAL A 120 3.52 15.18 -11.21
N LYS A 121 3.45 16.32 -10.51
CA LYS A 121 4.39 17.45 -10.67
C LYS A 121 5.85 17.10 -10.42
N TYR A 122 6.12 16.02 -9.68
CA TYR A 122 7.47 15.60 -9.29
C TYR A 122 7.92 14.31 -9.97
N ARG A 123 7.14 13.79 -10.92
CA ARG A 123 7.55 12.68 -11.80
C ARG A 123 8.42 13.27 -12.91
N LYS A 124 9.73 13.08 -12.81
CA LYS A 124 10.67 13.34 -13.92
C LYS A 124 10.55 12.25 -14.98
#